data_AF-A0A956RGM1-F1
#
_entry.id   AF-A0A956RGM1-F1
#
_cell.length_a   1.000
_cell.length_b   1.000
_cell.length_c   1.000
_cell.angle_alpha   90.00
_cell.angle_beta   90.00
_cell.angle_gamma   90.00
#
_symmetry.space_group_name_H-M   'P 1'
#
loop_
_entity.id
_entity.type
_entity.pdbx_description
1 polymer ?
#
loop_
_entity_poly.entity_id
_entity_poly.type
_entity_poly.pdbx_seq_one_letter_code
_entity_poly.pdbx_strand_id
1 'polypeptide(L)'
;LRAGSRRLETALELARLDALAAAGPDAPALARAVTGSQRGSLPALIILVRHGESEGNADHTLYRSKPDNLIELTDEGSAQARVAGRRVRAIVGPRRCAFVVSPFERTLQTARNLRLAFDAGQITRASIEPLIREQEFGNLQGDDFARFRREQQRVGRFWYRFPTGESGADVYSRTRAWWDGDVLRLNTRPGVPPVDALIVVTHGLTMRLILMQLFGWSPNTFGTVWNADHCDCYVLRRDDASPGVSPYRLDDELGDAPRSSINLGVTFNDGAPPQTLLLHDYLSVPAPRTTNAELVKLLLAAQHGLDATTIDQIDFFAGRAGYGAGVPPPRKYR
;
A
#
# COMPACT_ATOMS: atom_id res chain seq x y z
N LEU A 1 -1.25 -13.60 -34.68
CA LEU A 1 -1.32 -12.61 -33.56
C LEU A 1 -1.90 -13.18 -32.25
N ARG A 2 -2.98 -13.99 -32.24
CA ARG A 2 -3.56 -14.57 -30.99
C ARG A 2 -2.79 -15.76 -30.37
N ALA A 3 -2.02 -16.52 -31.13
CA ALA A 3 -1.30 -17.71 -30.63
C ALA A 3 0.03 -17.38 -29.90
N GLY A 4 0.69 -16.27 -30.26
CA GLY A 4 1.91 -15.81 -29.60
C GLY A 4 1.66 -15.17 -28.23
N SER A 5 0.55 -14.44 -28.09
CA SER A 5 0.16 -13.79 -26.83
C SER A 5 -0.19 -14.81 -25.73
N ARG A 6 -0.88 -15.92 -26.05
CA ARG A 6 -1.16 -16.98 -25.06
C ARG A 6 0.10 -17.70 -24.59
N ARG A 7 1.07 -17.97 -25.49
CA ARG A 7 2.34 -18.59 -25.10
C ARG A 7 3.17 -17.68 -24.19
N LEU A 8 3.17 -16.37 -24.45
CA LEU A 8 3.83 -15.38 -23.61
C LEU A 8 3.13 -15.27 -22.23
N GLU A 9 1.79 -15.23 -22.19
CA GLU A 9 1.02 -15.24 -20.95
C GLU A 9 1.29 -16.51 -20.12
N THR A 10 1.26 -17.69 -20.73
CA THR A 10 1.58 -18.96 -20.04
C THR A 10 3.03 -19.01 -19.56
N ALA A 11 3.98 -18.51 -20.35
CA ALA A 11 5.39 -18.44 -19.94
C ALA A 11 5.62 -17.44 -18.79
N LEU A 12 4.93 -16.29 -18.81
CA LEU A 12 4.96 -15.31 -17.72
C LEU A 12 4.34 -15.88 -16.44
N GLU A 13 3.26 -16.64 -16.57
CA GLU A 13 2.60 -17.28 -15.44
C GLU A 13 3.45 -18.41 -14.83
N LEU A 14 4.08 -19.24 -15.65
CA LEU A 14 5.04 -20.24 -15.20
C LEU A 14 6.27 -19.61 -14.53
N ALA A 15 6.86 -18.58 -15.13
CA ALA A 15 7.99 -17.86 -14.54
C ALA A 15 7.63 -17.19 -13.21
N ARG A 16 6.39 -16.68 -13.08
CA ARG A 16 5.86 -16.16 -11.80
C ARG A 16 5.73 -17.26 -10.75
N LEU A 17 5.20 -18.43 -11.12
CA LEU A 17 5.05 -19.56 -10.20
C LEU A 17 6.41 -20.09 -9.73
N ASP A 18 7.39 -20.23 -10.62
CA ASP A 18 8.75 -20.65 -10.29
C ASP A 18 9.45 -19.63 -9.37
N ALA A 19 9.28 -18.33 -9.65
CA ALA A 19 9.81 -17.24 -8.82
C ALA A 19 9.15 -17.19 -7.43
N LEU A 20 7.84 -17.45 -7.33
CA LEU A 20 7.12 -17.56 -6.06
C LEU A 20 7.58 -18.76 -5.24
N ALA A 21 7.90 -19.88 -5.89
CA ALA A 21 8.45 -21.07 -5.22
C ALA A 21 9.87 -20.84 -4.68
N ALA A 22 10.65 -19.97 -5.31
CA ALA A 22 12.01 -19.61 -4.92
C ALA A 22 12.11 -18.44 -3.91
N ALA A 23 10.97 -17.81 -3.56
CA ALA A 23 10.91 -16.62 -2.74
C ALA A 23 11.26 -16.88 -1.27
N GLY A 24 12.47 -16.48 -0.85
CA GLY A 24 12.84 -16.33 0.56
C GLY A 24 12.43 -14.96 1.14
N PRO A 25 12.34 -14.80 2.48
CA PRO A 25 12.01 -13.51 3.08
C PRO A 25 13.11 -12.47 2.83
N ASP A 26 12.73 -11.29 2.33
CA ASP A 26 13.60 -10.10 2.18
C ASP A 26 13.96 -9.44 3.54
N ALA A 27 13.61 -10.05 4.67
CA ALA A 27 13.64 -9.38 5.97
C ALA A 27 15.01 -9.51 6.67
N PRO A 28 15.66 -8.39 7.08
CA PRO A 28 16.63 -8.46 8.16
C PRO A 28 15.94 -8.97 9.43
N ALA A 29 16.68 -9.75 10.22
CA ALA A 29 16.23 -10.52 11.40
C ALA A 29 15.67 -9.71 12.59
N LEU A 30 15.10 -8.51 12.38
CA LEU A 30 14.72 -7.57 13.42
C LEU A 30 13.20 -7.48 13.70
N ALA A 31 12.34 -8.00 12.82
CA ALA A 31 10.91 -8.06 13.09
C ALA A 31 10.56 -9.40 13.78
N ARG A 32 10.11 -9.33 15.04
CA ARG A 32 9.65 -10.51 15.78
C ARG A 32 8.46 -11.13 15.03
N ALA A 33 8.66 -12.32 14.46
CA ALA A 33 7.60 -13.04 13.78
C ALA A 33 6.43 -13.31 14.75
N VAL A 34 5.21 -13.15 14.26
CA VAL A 34 3.99 -13.49 15.02
C VAL A 34 4.01 -14.98 15.33
N THR A 35 3.87 -15.34 16.61
CA THR A 35 3.91 -16.76 17.04
C THR A 35 2.71 -17.53 16.51
N GLY A 36 2.81 -18.86 16.40
CA GLY A 36 1.69 -19.70 15.93
C GLY A 36 0.38 -19.49 16.71
N SER A 37 0.47 -19.33 18.04
CA SER A 37 -0.69 -19.04 18.89
C SER A 37 -1.29 -17.65 18.65
N GLN A 38 -0.48 -16.66 18.27
CA GLN A 38 -0.95 -15.32 17.92
C GLN A 38 -1.59 -15.29 16.52
N ARG A 39 -1.15 -16.12 15.58
CA ARG A 39 -1.73 -16.18 14.22
C ARG A 39 -3.20 -16.58 14.27
N GLY A 40 -3.52 -17.66 14.99
CA GLY A 40 -4.89 -18.17 15.09
C GLY A 40 -5.88 -17.20 15.76
N SER A 41 -5.41 -16.26 16.58
CA SER A 41 -6.29 -15.29 17.26
C SER A 41 -6.55 -14.03 16.43
N LEU A 42 -5.77 -13.74 15.40
CA LEU A 42 -5.96 -12.56 14.56
C LEU A 42 -7.25 -12.65 13.72
N PRO A 43 -7.88 -11.52 13.33
CA PRO A 43 -9.03 -11.54 12.43
C PRO A 43 -8.75 -12.34 11.14
N ALA A 44 -9.76 -13.03 10.61
CA ALA A 44 -9.62 -13.71 9.33
C ALA A 44 -9.45 -12.70 8.17
N LEU A 45 -9.95 -11.49 8.37
CA LEU A 45 -10.01 -10.43 7.36
C LEU A 45 -9.59 -9.09 7.97
N ILE A 46 -8.67 -8.39 7.31
CA ILE A 46 -8.41 -6.97 7.54
C ILE A 46 -8.67 -6.21 6.23
N ILE A 47 -9.41 -5.10 6.29
CA ILE A 47 -9.64 -4.24 5.13
C ILE A 47 -9.07 -2.86 5.45
N LEU A 48 -8.04 -2.45 4.73
CA LEU A 48 -7.51 -1.09 4.80
C LEU A 48 -8.26 -0.23 3.79
N VAL A 49 -8.85 0.87 4.24
CA VAL A 49 -9.64 1.78 3.40
C VAL A 49 -9.01 3.17 3.41
N ARG A 50 -8.70 3.72 2.24
CA ARG A 50 -8.30 5.13 2.11
C ARG A 50 -9.54 6.01 2.26
N HIS A 51 -9.42 7.16 2.92
CA HIS A 51 -10.49 8.16 2.93
C HIS A 51 -10.95 8.56 1.51
N GLY A 52 -12.20 9.03 1.40
CA GLY A 52 -12.75 9.61 0.17
C GLY A 52 -12.06 10.91 -0.23
N GLU A 53 -12.39 11.47 -1.40
CA GLU A 53 -11.86 12.78 -1.79
C GLU A 53 -12.10 13.83 -0.71
N SER A 54 -11.04 14.54 -0.32
CA SER A 54 -11.12 15.62 0.67
C SER A 54 -11.00 16.99 0.02
N GLU A 55 -11.44 18.04 0.72
CA GLU A 55 -11.30 19.42 0.24
C GLU A 55 -9.83 19.73 -0.12
N GLY A 56 -8.88 19.25 0.68
CA GLY A 56 -7.44 19.40 0.44
C GLY A 56 -6.91 18.57 -0.73
N ASN A 57 -7.65 17.58 -1.22
CA ASN A 57 -7.34 16.87 -2.48
C ASN A 57 -7.87 17.63 -3.70
N ALA A 58 -9.04 18.27 -3.57
CA ALA A 58 -9.62 19.09 -4.61
C ALA A 58 -8.90 20.45 -4.76
N ASP A 59 -8.49 21.04 -3.64
CA ASP A 59 -7.76 22.30 -3.56
C ASP A 59 -6.64 22.21 -2.51
N HIS A 60 -5.42 22.00 -2.99
CA HIS A 60 -4.23 21.95 -2.14
C HIS A 60 -3.90 23.28 -1.45
N THR A 61 -4.45 24.41 -1.88
CA THR A 61 -4.16 25.72 -1.26
C THR A 61 -4.78 25.85 0.14
N LEU A 62 -5.81 25.05 0.45
CA LEU A 62 -6.46 25.04 1.77
C LEU A 62 -5.51 24.71 2.92
N TYR A 63 -4.46 23.92 2.67
CA TYR A 63 -3.45 23.60 3.68
C TYR A 63 -2.64 24.82 4.17
N ARG A 64 -2.78 25.99 3.53
CA ARG A 64 -2.21 27.26 3.98
C ARG A 64 -2.96 27.85 5.17
N SER A 65 -4.24 27.56 5.32
CA SER A 65 -5.12 28.22 6.31
C SER A 65 -5.95 27.25 7.16
N LYS A 66 -6.22 26.04 6.68
CA LYS A 66 -6.95 24.99 7.40
C LYS A 66 -5.96 23.88 7.83
N PRO A 67 -5.87 23.55 9.13
CA PRO A 67 -5.05 22.44 9.61
C PRO A 67 -5.44 21.11 8.94
N ASP A 68 -4.45 20.28 8.58
CA ASP A 68 -4.68 19.03 7.84
C ASP A 68 -5.66 18.08 8.55
N ASN A 69 -5.59 17.99 9.88
CA ASN A 69 -6.48 17.14 10.66
C ASN A 69 -7.95 17.55 10.61
N LEU A 70 -8.24 18.81 10.25
CA LEU A 70 -9.60 19.35 10.15
C LEU A 70 -10.14 19.35 8.70
N ILE A 71 -9.33 18.98 7.71
CA ILE A 71 -9.79 18.90 6.31
C ILE A 71 -10.88 17.84 6.17
N GLU A 72 -11.99 18.25 5.57
CA GLU A 72 -13.22 17.47 5.44
C GLU A 72 -13.28 16.73 4.10
N LEU A 73 -14.24 15.82 3.96
CA LEU A 73 -14.60 15.26 2.66
C LEU A 73 -15.32 16.29 1.80
N THR A 74 -15.16 16.18 0.48
CA THR A 74 -16.10 16.79 -0.46
C THR A 74 -17.42 16.01 -0.49
N ASP A 75 -18.46 16.56 -1.14
CA ASP A 75 -19.70 15.81 -1.42
C ASP A 75 -19.42 14.54 -2.23
N GLU A 76 -18.51 14.63 -3.20
CA GLU A 76 -18.02 13.51 -3.99
C GLU A 76 -17.30 12.49 -3.10
N GLY A 77 -16.41 12.92 -2.20
CA GLY A 77 -15.77 12.03 -1.23
C GLY A 77 -16.76 11.30 -0.31
N SER A 78 -17.83 11.98 0.09
CA SER A 78 -18.92 11.37 0.85
C SER A 78 -19.69 10.32 0.03
N ALA A 79 -19.94 10.60 -1.26
CA ALA A 79 -20.58 9.65 -2.17
C ALA A 79 -19.70 8.41 -2.41
N GLN A 80 -18.40 8.61 -2.66
CA GLN A 80 -17.40 7.54 -2.78
C GLN A 80 -17.40 6.64 -1.54
N ALA A 81 -17.40 7.23 -0.34
CA ALA A 81 -17.42 6.48 0.91
C ALA A 81 -18.69 5.62 1.07
N ARG A 82 -19.87 6.10 0.65
CA ARG A 82 -21.10 5.28 0.68
C ARG A 82 -21.03 4.09 -0.28
N VAL A 83 -20.45 4.28 -1.46
CA VAL A 83 -20.23 3.19 -2.43
C VAL A 83 -19.27 2.16 -1.84
N ALA A 84 -18.13 2.61 -1.29
CA ALA A 84 -17.16 1.76 -0.64
C ALA A 84 -17.75 1.02 0.56
N GLY A 85 -18.61 1.66 1.36
CA GLY A 85 -19.35 1.02 2.46
C GLY A 85 -20.11 -0.23 2.02
N ARG A 86 -20.83 -0.16 0.90
CA ARG A 86 -21.55 -1.32 0.35
C ARG A 86 -20.60 -2.42 -0.10
N ARG A 87 -19.49 -2.08 -0.76
CA ARG A 87 -18.46 -3.03 -1.18
C ARG A 87 -17.80 -3.72 0.02
N VAL A 88 -17.36 -2.95 1.02
CA VAL A 88 -16.76 -3.46 2.25
C VAL A 88 -17.75 -4.38 2.98
N ARG A 89 -19.02 -3.98 3.09
CA ARG A 89 -20.08 -4.83 3.68
C ARG A 89 -20.27 -6.15 2.93
N ALA A 90 -20.18 -6.15 1.60
CA ALA A 90 -20.27 -7.37 0.79
C ALA A 90 -19.09 -8.31 1.07
N ILE A 91 -17.86 -7.79 1.14
CA ILE A 91 -16.64 -8.56 1.44
C ILE A 91 -16.70 -9.14 2.87
N VAL A 92 -17.10 -8.31 3.85
CA VAL A 92 -17.24 -8.72 5.26
C VAL A 92 -18.32 -9.80 5.41
N GLY A 93 -19.39 -9.75 4.62
CA GLY A 93 -20.49 -10.71 4.70
C GLY A 93 -21.23 -10.61 6.06
N PRO A 94 -21.62 -11.72 6.68
CA PRO A 94 -22.32 -11.73 7.99
C PRO A 94 -21.37 -11.65 9.20
N ARG A 95 -20.07 -11.54 8.98
CA ARG A 95 -19.04 -11.58 10.03
C ARG A 95 -19.20 -10.43 11.01
N ARG A 96 -18.86 -10.67 12.29
CA ARG A 96 -18.71 -9.59 13.28
C ARG A 96 -17.46 -8.80 12.97
N CYS A 97 -17.57 -7.48 13.01
CA CYS A 97 -16.46 -6.63 12.63
C CYS A 97 -16.19 -5.49 13.63
N ALA A 98 -14.93 -5.06 13.66
CA ALA A 98 -14.51 -3.84 14.34
C ALA A 98 -14.04 -2.78 13.33
N PHE A 99 -14.26 -1.51 13.66
CA PHE A 99 -13.70 -0.36 12.96
C PHE A 99 -12.56 0.25 13.79
N VAL A 100 -11.45 0.58 13.12
CA VAL A 100 -10.38 1.43 13.67
C VAL A 100 -10.19 2.58 12.70
N VAL A 101 -10.30 3.81 13.20
CA VAL A 101 -10.41 5.00 12.34
C VAL A 101 -9.37 6.02 12.75
N SER A 102 -8.66 6.60 11.79
CA SER A 102 -7.79 7.74 12.06
C SER A 102 -8.58 8.94 12.60
N PRO A 103 -8.00 9.78 13.48
CA PRO A 103 -8.69 10.93 14.07
C PRO A 103 -8.91 12.10 13.10
N PHE A 104 -8.47 12.02 11.84
CA PHE A 104 -8.63 13.13 10.90
C PHE A 104 -10.07 13.21 10.41
N GLU A 105 -10.58 14.43 10.21
CA GLU A 105 -12.00 14.64 9.91
C GLU A 105 -12.45 13.88 8.67
N ARG A 106 -11.69 13.96 7.56
CA ARG A 106 -11.95 13.14 6.35
C ARG A 106 -12.04 11.63 6.59
N THR A 107 -11.27 11.06 7.53
CA THR A 107 -11.36 9.62 7.86
C THR A 107 -12.55 9.32 8.75
N LEU A 108 -12.91 10.20 9.68
CA LEU A 108 -14.11 10.09 10.51
C LEU A 108 -15.38 10.16 9.65
N GLN A 109 -15.45 11.11 8.72
CA GLN A 109 -16.55 11.26 7.77
C GLN A 109 -16.63 10.08 6.79
N THR A 110 -15.47 9.56 6.33
CA THR A 110 -15.43 8.33 5.52
C THR A 110 -16.02 7.16 6.31
N ALA A 111 -15.55 6.93 7.54
CA ALA A 111 -16.07 5.85 8.38
C ALA A 111 -17.57 6.00 8.68
N ARG A 112 -18.05 7.23 8.94
CA ARG A 112 -19.49 7.50 9.12
C ARG A 112 -20.30 7.05 7.90
N ASN A 113 -19.87 7.38 6.70
CA ASN A 113 -20.54 6.98 5.46
C ASN A 113 -20.45 5.48 5.18
N LEU A 114 -19.31 4.83 5.47
CA LEU A 114 -19.13 3.38 5.31
C LEU A 114 -20.12 2.59 6.17
N ARG A 115 -20.28 3.00 7.43
CA ARG A 115 -21.09 2.30 8.43
C ARG A 115 -22.58 2.25 8.10
N LEU A 116 -23.06 3.14 7.23
CA LEU A 116 -24.46 3.15 6.79
C LEU A 116 -24.85 1.87 6.03
N ALA A 117 -23.89 1.13 5.49
CA ALA A 117 -24.14 -0.13 4.80
C ALA A 117 -24.21 -1.34 5.74
N PHE A 118 -23.84 -1.22 7.02
CA PHE A 118 -23.74 -2.35 7.94
C PHE A 118 -25.01 -2.53 8.76
N ASP A 119 -25.31 -3.79 9.09
CA ASP A 119 -26.49 -4.13 9.88
C ASP A 119 -26.30 -3.76 11.36
N ALA A 120 -27.42 -3.52 12.05
CA ALA A 120 -27.40 -3.27 13.48
C ALA A 120 -26.73 -4.44 14.23
N GLY A 121 -25.79 -4.10 15.12
CA GLY A 121 -25.05 -5.09 15.92
C GLY A 121 -23.91 -5.81 15.18
N GLN A 122 -23.76 -5.65 13.87
CA GLN A 122 -22.65 -6.26 13.12
C GLN A 122 -21.30 -5.61 13.47
N ILE A 123 -21.30 -4.29 13.65
CA ILE A 123 -20.15 -3.53 14.13
C ILE A 123 -20.15 -3.60 15.66
N THR A 124 -19.34 -4.49 16.22
CA THR A 124 -19.29 -4.73 17.67
C THR A 124 -18.37 -3.74 18.40
N ARG A 125 -17.45 -3.10 17.66
CA ARG A 125 -16.54 -2.08 18.19
C ARG A 125 -16.18 -1.06 17.13
N ALA A 126 -16.02 0.18 17.56
CA ALA A 126 -15.34 1.21 16.78
C ALA A 126 -14.45 2.04 17.69
N SER A 127 -13.22 2.31 17.27
CA SER A 127 -12.27 3.13 18.00
C SER A 127 -11.58 4.14 17.08
N ILE A 128 -11.19 5.27 17.66
CA ILE A 128 -10.35 6.26 17.01
C ILE A 128 -8.90 5.99 17.43
N GLU A 129 -8.00 5.91 16.45
CA GLU A 129 -6.61 5.52 16.66
C GLU A 129 -5.63 6.58 16.11
N PRO A 130 -4.94 7.35 16.98
CA PRO A 130 -4.03 8.41 16.54
C PRO A 130 -2.78 7.91 15.81
N LEU A 131 -2.35 6.66 16.02
CA LEU A 131 -1.14 6.13 15.41
C LEU A 131 -1.31 5.73 13.93
N ILE A 132 -2.53 5.75 13.41
CA ILE A 132 -2.83 5.51 11.98
C ILE A 132 -3.25 6.78 11.22
N ARG A 133 -2.91 7.98 11.71
CA ARG A 133 -3.09 9.25 10.98
C ARG A 133 -2.14 9.38 9.78
N GLU A 134 -2.39 10.34 8.89
CA GLU A 134 -1.51 10.64 7.74
C GLU A 134 -0.15 11.17 8.22
N GLN A 135 0.87 11.12 7.36
CA GLN A 135 2.13 11.81 7.62
C GLN A 135 1.89 13.30 7.87
N GLU A 136 2.40 13.79 8.99
CA GLU A 136 2.39 15.22 9.27
C GLU A 136 3.44 15.91 8.39
N PHE A 137 3.01 16.78 7.48
CA PHE A 137 3.90 17.52 6.58
C PHE A 137 4.38 18.86 7.19
N GLY A 138 4.11 19.10 8.46
CA GLY A 138 4.22 20.39 9.15
C GLY A 138 2.84 20.99 9.47
N ASN A 139 2.82 22.05 10.27
CA ASN A 139 1.58 22.66 10.78
C ASN A 139 0.67 23.23 9.67
N LEU A 140 1.16 24.25 8.93
CA LEU A 140 0.50 24.82 7.76
C LEU A 140 1.48 24.82 6.58
N GLN A 141 0.97 24.64 5.36
CA GLN A 141 1.78 24.45 4.15
C GLN A 141 1.93 25.77 3.39
N GLY A 142 2.83 26.63 3.87
CA GLY A 142 3.14 27.94 3.27
C GLY A 142 4.02 27.89 2.01
N ASP A 143 4.60 29.02 1.63
CA ASP A 143 5.32 29.16 0.35
C ASP A 143 6.58 28.28 0.24
N ASP A 144 7.23 28.01 1.37
CA ASP A 144 8.37 27.10 1.45
C ASP A 144 8.01 25.64 1.16
N PHE A 145 6.73 25.27 1.16
CA PHE A 145 6.31 23.90 0.99
C PHE A 145 6.75 23.29 -0.35
N ALA A 146 6.77 24.10 -1.41
CA ALA A 146 7.28 23.68 -2.71
C ALA A 146 8.78 23.33 -2.66
N ARG A 147 9.58 24.05 -1.85
CA ARG A 147 11.00 23.72 -1.61
C ARG A 147 11.11 22.39 -0.89
N PHE A 148 10.36 22.20 0.20
CA PHE A 148 10.37 20.94 0.96
C PHE A 148 9.97 19.73 0.11
N ARG A 149 8.98 19.88 -0.79
CA ARG A 149 8.61 18.81 -1.72
C ARG A 149 9.72 18.45 -2.72
N ARG A 150 10.48 19.42 -3.22
CA ARG A 150 11.65 19.16 -4.09
C ARG A 150 12.77 18.46 -3.33
N GLU A 151 13.03 18.85 -2.08
CA GLU A 151 13.99 18.16 -1.23
C GLU A 151 13.54 16.73 -0.92
N GLN A 152 12.25 16.54 -0.61
CA GLN A 152 11.66 15.21 -0.39
C GLN A 152 11.83 14.31 -1.62
N GLN A 153 11.70 14.81 -2.84
CA GLN A 153 11.94 14.03 -4.05
C GLN A 153 13.40 13.55 -4.13
N ARG A 154 14.37 14.39 -3.74
CA ARG A 154 15.79 14.05 -3.74
C ARG A 154 16.23 13.13 -2.60
N VAL A 155 15.57 13.21 -1.45
CA VAL A 155 15.92 12.39 -0.27
C VAL A 155 15.09 11.09 -0.24
N GLY A 156 13.87 11.14 -0.75
CA GLY A 156 12.90 10.05 -0.73
C GLY A 156 11.88 10.16 0.40
N ARG A 157 10.65 9.73 0.11
CA ARG A 157 9.51 9.84 1.04
C ARG A 157 9.71 9.12 2.37
N PHE A 158 10.42 8.00 2.38
CA PHE A 158 10.67 7.23 3.60
C PHE A 158 11.61 7.99 4.56
N TRP A 159 12.60 8.72 4.03
CA TRP A 159 13.69 9.29 4.82
C TRP A 159 13.53 10.77 5.13
N TYR A 160 12.93 11.55 4.23
CA TYR A 160 12.82 13.00 4.40
C TYR A 160 11.87 13.36 5.54
N ARG A 161 12.38 14.07 6.55
CA ARG A 161 11.59 14.64 7.65
C ARG A 161 11.29 16.11 7.35
N PHE A 162 10.02 16.48 7.38
CA PHE A 162 9.61 17.88 7.28
C PHE A 162 10.01 18.65 8.56
N PRO A 163 10.40 19.94 8.49
CA PRO A 163 10.93 20.68 9.64
C PRO A 163 10.08 20.65 10.91
N THR A 164 8.75 20.60 10.77
CA THR A 164 7.77 20.51 11.88
C THR A 164 6.84 19.31 11.71
N GLY A 165 7.31 18.28 10.99
CA GLY A 165 6.51 17.12 10.63
C GLY A 165 7.25 15.81 10.79
N GLU A 166 6.72 14.78 10.15
CA GLU A 166 7.19 13.41 10.19
C GLU A 166 8.00 13.07 8.93
N SER A 167 8.86 12.07 9.04
CA SER A 167 9.35 11.27 7.90
C SER A 167 8.48 10.03 7.69
N GLY A 168 8.60 9.36 6.55
CA GLY A 168 7.94 8.06 6.36
C GLY A 168 8.40 7.00 7.38
N ALA A 169 9.65 7.08 7.87
CA ALA A 169 10.17 6.21 8.93
C ALA A 169 9.50 6.47 10.29
N ASP A 170 9.14 7.72 10.60
CA ASP A 170 8.37 8.04 11.81
C ASP A 170 6.97 7.43 11.73
N VAL A 171 6.29 7.60 10.59
CA VAL A 171 4.97 7.00 10.34
C VAL A 171 5.03 5.48 10.44
N TYR A 172 6.03 4.84 9.80
CA TYR A 172 6.26 3.39 9.90
C TYR A 172 6.37 2.92 11.35
N SER A 173 7.12 3.67 12.17
CA SER A 173 7.39 3.31 13.57
C SER A 173 6.12 3.36 14.42
N ARG A 174 5.30 4.42 14.27
CA ARG A 174 4.03 4.53 15.00
C ARG A 174 2.97 3.53 14.52
N THR A 175 2.89 3.25 13.21
CA THR A 175 1.97 2.21 12.71
C THR A 175 2.37 0.83 13.20
N ARG A 176 3.69 0.58 13.35
CA ARG A 176 4.19 -0.65 13.97
C ARG A 176 3.81 -0.77 15.43
N ALA A 177 3.96 0.30 16.20
CA ALA A 177 3.56 0.34 17.60
C ALA A 177 2.06 0.04 17.78
N TRP A 178 1.20 0.63 16.94
CA TRP A 178 -0.23 0.30 16.91
C TRP A 178 -0.48 -1.17 16.58
N TRP A 179 0.16 -1.71 15.55
CA TRP A 179 -0.05 -3.10 15.17
C TRP A 179 0.32 -4.07 16.30
N ASP A 180 1.50 -3.86 16.91
CA ASP A 180 2.02 -4.74 17.96
C ASP A 180 1.25 -4.60 19.27
N GLY A 181 0.84 -3.36 19.62
CA GLY A 181 0.10 -3.06 20.84
C GLY A 181 -1.38 -3.46 20.75
N ASP A 182 -2.01 -3.22 19.61
CA ASP A 182 -3.46 -3.31 19.47
C ASP A 182 -3.93 -4.46 18.60
N VAL A 183 -3.42 -4.59 17.38
CA VAL A 183 -3.92 -5.56 16.39
C VAL A 183 -3.54 -6.99 16.80
N LEU A 184 -2.29 -7.23 17.21
CA LEU A 184 -1.84 -8.55 17.67
C LEU A 184 -2.58 -9.06 18.93
N ARG A 185 -3.24 -8.16 19.65
CA ARG A 185 -4.00 -8.49 20.87
C ARG A 185 -5.50 -8.33 20.68
N LEU A 186 -5.97 -8.01 19.48
CA LEU A 186 -7.33 -7.53 19.22
C LEU A 186 -8.41 -8.44 19.79
N ASN A 187 -8.23 -9.75 19.61
CA ASN A 187 -9.16 -10.83 19.98
C ASN A 187 -8.74 -11.57 21.26
N THR A 188 -7.64 -11.17 21.90
CA THR A 188 -7.17 -11.74 23.18
C THR A 188 -7.38 -10.80 24.36
N ARG A 189 -8.00 -9.64 24.13
CA ARG A 189 -8.37 -8.69 25.19
C ARG A 189 -9.43 -9.29 26.12
N PRO A 190 -9.18 -9.35 27.44
CA PRO A 190 -10.17 -9.85 28.39
C PRO A 190 -11.49 -9.07 28.32
N GLY A 191 -12.62 -9.78 28.35
CA GLY A 191 -13.95 -9.17 28.35
C GLY A 191 -14.39 -8.54 27.02
N VAL A 192 -13.59 -8.63 25.95
CA VAL A 192 -13.92 -8.10 24.63
C VAL A 192 -14.21 -9.26 23.67
N PRO A 193 -15.42 -9.35 23.08
CA PRO A 193 -15.72 -10.38 22.09
C PRO A 193 -14.78 -10.30 20.88
N PRO A 194 -14.29 -11.45 20.38
CA PRO A 194 -13.44 -11.46 19.20
C PRO A 194 -14.21 -11.02 17.95
N VAL A 195 -13.49 -10.47 16.99
CA VAL A 195 -14.02 -10.09 15.67
C VAL A 195 -13.35 -10.89 14.57
N ASP A 196 -14.13 -11.21 13.55
CA ASP A 196 -13.67 -11.97 12.39
C ASP A 196 -13.11 -11.04 11.30
N ALA A 197 -13.57 -9.78 11.27
CA ALA A 197 -13.11 -8.75 10.35
C ALA A 197 -12.71 -7.44 11.06
N LEU A 198 -11.63 -6.82 10.60
CA LEU A 198 -11.18 -5.50 11.05
C LEU A 198 -11.16 -4.53 9.87
N ILE A 199 -11.92 -3.44 9.94
CA ILE A 199 -11.93 -2.37 8.95
C ILE A 199 -11.10 -1.22 9.50
N VAL A 200 -10.05 -0.83 8.76
CA VAL A 200 -9.11 0.24 9.14
C VAL A 200 -9.29 1.39 8.17
N VAL A 201 -9.89 2.49 8.62
CA VAL A 201 -10.10 3.69 7.78
C VAL A 201 -8.98 4.70 8.05
N THR A 202 -8.14 4.91 7.04
CA THR A 202 -6.88 5.66 7.17
C THR A 202 -6.53 6.38 5.84
N HIS A 203 -5.25 6.62 5.59
CA HIS A 203 -4.72 7.50 4.55
C HIS A 203 -3.79 6.77 3.60
N GLY A 204 -3.53 7.38 2.43
CA GLY A 204 -2.82 6.72 1.34
C GLY A 204 -1.39 6.32 1.68
N LEU A 205 -0.61 7.20 2.32
CA LEU A 205 0.77 6.88 2.71
C LEU A 205 0.82 5.92 3.90
N THR A 206 -0.06 6.10 4.88
CA THR A 206 -0.18 5.21 6.05
C THR A 206 -0.50 3.78 5.63
N MET A 207 -1.42 3.57 4.67
CA MET A 207 -1.69 2.22 4.13
C MET A 207 -0.44 1.57 3.55
N ARG A 208 0.33 2.31 2.74
CA ARG A 208 1.57 1.80 2.15
C ARG A 208 2.59 1.38 3.20
N LEU A 209 2.69 2.11 4.31
CA LEU A 209 3.63 1.81 5.39
C LEU A 209 3.16 0.64 6.26
N ILE A 210 1.84 0.48 6.44
CA ILE A 210 1.27 -0.74 7.02
C ILE A 210 1.63 -1.94 6.14
N LEU A 211 1.41 -1.87 4.81
CA LEU A 211 1.77 -2.97 3.91
C LEU A 211 3.29 -3.24 3.91
N MET A 212 4.11 -2.19 3.93
CA MET A 212 5.57 -2.30 4.03
C MET A 212 5.98 -3.12 5.25
N GLN A 213 5.38 -2.83 6.41
CA GLN A 213 5.60 -3.58 7.64
C GLN A 213 5.14 -5.04 7.52
N LEU A 214 3.94 -5.28 7.00
CA LEU A 214 3.35 -6.63 6.98
C LEU A 214 4.08 -7.56 6.01
N PHE A 215 4.57 -7.02 4.90
CA PHE A 215 5.24 -7.79 3.85
C PHE A 215 6.76 -7.68 3.87
N GLY A 216 7.33 -7.03 4.89
CA GLY A 216 8.77 -6.86 5.03
C GLY A 216 9.41 -6.14 3.84
N TRP A 217 8.68 -5.21 3.22
CA TRP A 217 9.21 -4.47 2.08
C TRP A 217 10.38 -3.58 2.52
N SER A 218 11.44 -3.56 1.71
CA SER A 218 12.51 -2.58 1.87
C SER A 218 12.00 -1.16 1.57
N PRO A 219 12.68 -0.11 2.07
CA PRO A 219 12.40 1.27 1.65
C PRO A 219 12.42 1.47 0.13
N ASN A 220 13.24 0.70 -0.60
CA ASN A 220 13.24 0.70 -2.07
C ASN A 220 11.91 0.22 -2.62
N THR A 221 11.46 -0.96 -2.20
CA THR A 221 10.15 -1.51 -2.61
C THR A 221 9.03 -0.55 -2.25
N PHE A 222 9.00 -0.01 -1.03
CA PHE A 222 8.02 1.00 -0.61
C PHE A 222 8.00 2.24 -1.53
N GLY A 223 9.17 2.69 -2.00
CA GLY A 223 9.31 3.80 -2.94
C GLY A 223 8.58 3.57 -4.26
N THR A 224 8.46 2.31 -4.68
CA THR A 224 7.78 1.93 -5.93
C THR A 224 6.25 1.93 -5.82
N VAL A 225 5.71 1.83 -4.60
CA VAL A 225 4.26 1.65 -4.37
C VAL A 225 3.54 3.00 -4.44
N TRP A 226 2.38 3.00 -5.08
CA TRP A 226 1.54 4.18 -5.24
C TRP A 226 0.65 4.40 -4.03
N ASN A 227 0.22 5.64 -3.83
CA ASN A 227 -0.93 5.86 -2.94
C ASN A 227 -2.15 5.21 -3.58
N ALA A 228 -2.96 4.52 -2.77
CA ALA A 228 -4.28 4.02 -3.17
C ALA A 228 -5.14 5.19 -3.68
N ASP A 229 -6.08 4.97 -4.59
CA ASP A 229 -7.08 5.97 -4.99
C ASP A 229 -8.11 6.21 -3.87
N HIS A 230 -8.96 7.24 -4.00
CA HIS A 230 -9.94 7.57 -2.95
C HIS A 230 -10.91 6.40 -2.74
N CYS A 231 -11.11 6.02 -1.47
CA CYS A 231 -11.94 4.86 -1.09
C CYS A 231 -11.49 3.50 -1.64
N ASP A 232 -10.27 3.36 -2.15
CA ASP A 232 -9.68 2.05 -2.41
C ASP A 232 -9.63 1.22 -1.11
N CYS A 233 -9.92 -0.07 -1.27
CA CYS A 233 -10.05 -1.06 -0.21
C CYS A 233 -9.03 -2.18 -0.41
N TYR A 234 -7.93 -2.17 0.32
CA TYR A 234 -6.96 -3.27 0.29
C TYR A 234 -7.39 -4.37 1.25
N VAL A 235 -7.71 -5.54 0.70
CA VAL A 235 -8.19 -6.69 1.47
C VAL A 235 -7.00 -7.58 1.82
N LEU A 236 -6.86 -7.87 3.10
CA LEU A 236 -5.86 -8.74 3.68
C LEU A 236 -6.53 -9.96 4.27
N ARG A 237 -6.23 -11.13 3.73
CA ARG A 237 -6.75 -12.41 4.25
C ARG A 237 -5.71 -13.14 5.04
N ARG A 238 -6.14 -13.68 6.17
CA ARG A 238 -5.28 -14.51 7.00
C ARG A 238 -5.01 -15.83 6.29
N ASP A 239 -3.74 -16.12 6.07
CA ASP A 239 -3.18 -17.40 5.67
C ASP A 239 -2.20 -17.85 6.77
N ASP A 240 -2.65 -18.77 7.60
CA ASP A 240 -1.87 -19.28 8.73
C ASP A 240 -0.61 -20.02 8.27
N ALA A 241 -0.59 -20.52 7.03
CA ALA A 241 0.57 -21.16 6.41
C ALA A 241 1.56 -20.16 5.79
N SER A 242 1.20 -18.87 5.70
CA SER A 242 2.06 -17.87 5.06
C SER A 242 3.39 -17.70 5.80
N PRO A 243 4.54 -17.87 5.13
CA PRO A 243 5.84 -17.60 5.74
C PRO A 243 6.01 -16.11 6.03
N GLY A 244 6.91 -15.77 6.96
CA GLY A 244 7.28 -14.38 7.25
C GLY A 244 6.65 -13.78 8.52
N VAL A 245 6.66 -12.44 8.58
CA VAL A 245 6.35 -11.66 9.80
C VAL A 245 4.87 -11.45 10.06
N SER A 246 4.02 -11.63 9.03
CA SER A 246 2.57 -11.42 9.07
C SER A 246 1.87 -12.65 8.49
N PRO A 247 0.76 -13.12 9.08
CA PRO A 247 -0.04 -14.20 8.52
C PRO A 247 -1.03 -13.69 7.46
N TYR A 248 -0.83 -12.52 6.87
CA TYR A 248 -1.77 -11.95 5.91
C TYR A 248 -1.20 -11.97 4.50
N ARG A 249 -2.08 -12.17 3.51
CA ARG A 249 -1.82 -11.93 2.08
C ARG A 249 -2.81 -10.91 1.54
N LEU A 250 -2.39 -10.14 0.54
CA LEU A 250 -3.33 -9.32 -0.24
C LEU A 250 -4.25 -10.23 -1.04
N ASP A 251 -5.53 -9.89 -1.06
CA ASP A 251 -6.55 -10.49 -1.92
C ASP A 251 -7.03 -9.40 -2.89
N ASP A 252 -6.48 -9.39 -4.09
CA ASP A 252 -6.77 -8.46 -5.18
C ASP A 252 -7.98 -8.88 -6.03
N GLU A 253 -8.56 -10.06 -5.78
CA GLU A 253 -9.85 -10.45 -6.33
C GLU A 253 -11.01 -9.78 -5.57
N LEU A 254 -10.90 -9.70 -4.24
CA LEU A 254 -11.88 -9.03 -3.38
C LEU A 254 -11.62 -7.53 -3.24
N GLY A 255 -10.34 -7.16 -3.11
CA GLY A 255 -9.88 -5.79 -2.87
C GLY A 255 -9.35 -5.09 -4.11
N ASP A 256 -8.87 -3.86 -3.90
CA ASP A 256 -8.04 -3.16 -4.89
C ASP A 256 -6.59 -3.61 -4.73
N ALA A 257 -5.87 -3.69 -5.85
CA ALA A 257 -4.45 -4.07 -5.86
C ALA A 257 -3.56 -2.83 -5.64
N PRO A 258 -2.56 -2.88 -4.74
CA PRO A 258 -1.56 -1.83 -4.65
C PRO A 258 -0.78 -1.69 -5.95
N ARG A 259 -0.90 -0.54 -6.60
CA ARG A 259 -0.13 -0.23 -7.80
C ARG A 259 1.33 0.00 -7.44
N SER A 260 2.23 -0.39 -8.33
CA SER A 260 3.68 -0.20 -8.16
C SER A 260 4.38 0.04 -9.49
N SER A 261 5.49 0.76 -9.45
CA SER A 261 6.32 1.01 -10.63
C SER A 261 7.75 1.40 -10.25
N ILE A 262 8.73 0.99 -11.06
CA ILE A 262 10.14 1.30 -10.84
C ILE A 262 10.85 1.65 -12.16
N ASN A 263 11.74 2.64 -12.13
CA ASN A 263 12.68 2.90 -13.22
C ASN A 263 13.88 1.98 -13.08
N LEU A 264 14.20 1.22 -14.13
CA LEU A 264 15.31 0.28 -14.18
C LEU A 264 16.31 0.72 -15.25
N GLY A 265 17.59 0.60 -14.95
CA GLY A 265 18.63 0.69 -15.97
C GLY A 265 18.64 -0.60 -16.79
N VAL A 266 18.69 -0.48 -18.11
CA VAL A 266 18.60 -1.59 -19.04
C VAL A 266 19.74 -1.47 -20.04
N THR A 267 20.59 -2.48 -20.06
CA THR A 267 21.66 -2.62 -21.06
C THR A 267 21.20 -3.62 -22.12
N PHE A 268 21.33 -3.24 -23.39
CA PHE A 268 20.99 -4.09 -24.53
C PHE A 268 22.24 -4.72 -25.14
N ASN A 269 22.04 -5.86 -25.82
CA ASN A 269 23.11 -6.61 -26.50
C ASN A 269 23.68 -5.92 -27.75
N ASP A 270 23.14 -4.76 -28.15
CA ASP A 270 23.51 -4.02 -29.35
C ASP A 270 24.69 -3.04 -29.14
N GLY A 271 25.21 -2.94 -27.91
CA GLY A 271 26.29 -2.03 -27.54
C GLY A 271 25.85 -0.57 -27.39
N ALA A 272 24.55 -0.27 -27.43
CA ALA A 272 24.05 1.06 -27.14
C ALA A 272 24.25 1.44 -25.65
N PRO A 273 24.31 2.75 -25.33
CA PRO A 273 24.35 3.20 -23.94
C PRO A 273 23.15 2.67 -23.13
N PRO A 274 23.33 2.38 -21.82
CA PRO A 274 22.22 1.94 -20.97
C PRO A 274 21.05 2.92 -21.01
N GLN A 275 19.84 2.37 -21.10
CA GLN A 275 18.59 3.13 -21.12
C GLN A 275 17.86 3.00 -19.79
N THR A 276 16.99 3.95 -19.47
CA THR A 276 16.06 3.81 -18.33
C THR A 276 14.69 3.41 -18.84
N LEU A 277 14.21 2.24 -18.44
CA LEU A 277 12.86 1.78 -18.73
C LEU A 277 12.01 1.74 -17.46
N LEU A 278 10.75 2.16 -17.58
CA LEU A 278 9.76 2.05 -16.52
C LEU A 278 9.15 0.65 -16.53
N LEU A 279 9.22 -0.05 -15.41
CA LEU A 279 8.48 -1.28 -15.19
C LEU A 279 7.23 -0.97 -14.35
N HIS A 280 6.05 -1.21 -14.91
CA HIS A 280 4.79 -1.20 -14.17
C HIS A 280 4.56 -2.55 -13.47
N ASP A 281 3.78 -2.53 -12.40
CA ASP A 281 3.39 -3.71 -11.61
C ASP A 281 4.60 -4.45 -10.99
N TYR A 282 5.54 -3.70 -10.43
CA TYR A 282 6.76 -4.23 -9.83
C TYR A 282 6.52 -5.14 -8.61
N LEU A 283 5.39 -4.98 -7.93
CA LEU A 283 4.99 -5.87 -6.83
C LEU A 283 4.67 -7.29 -7.33
N SER A 284 4.33 -7.48 -8.61
CA SER A 284 4.17 -8.82 -9.21
C SER A 284 5.48 -9.60 -9.33
N VAL A 285 6.63 -8.93 -9.20
CA VAL A 285 7.94 -9.58 -9.07
C VAL A 285 8.09 -10.09 -7.64
N PRO A 286 8.25 -11.40 -7.42
CA PRO A 286 8.40 -11.97 -6.08
C PRO A 286 9.66 -11.45 -5.37
N ALA A 287 9.61 -11.42 -4.05
CA ALA A 287 10.81 -11.20 -3.23
C ALA A 287 11.70 -12.47 -3.22
N PRO A 288 13.04 -12.38 -3.18
CA PRO A 288 13.84 -11.18 -3.39
C PRO A 288 13.78 -10.66 -4.83
N ARG A 289 13.42 -9.40 -5.05
CA ARG A 289 13.13 -8.89 -6.40
C ARG A 289 14.36 -8.83 -7.31
N THR A 290 15.52 -8.56 -6.74
CA THR A 290 16.78 -8.44 -7.47
C THR A 290 17.30 -9.78 -8.00
N THR A 291 16.83 -10.91 -7.45
CA THR A 291 17.20 -12.25 -7.96
C THR A 291 16.30 -12.70 -9.10
N ASN A 292 15.23 -11.96 -9.41
CA ASN A 292 14.25 -12.27 -10.44
C ASN A 292 14.50 -11.49 -11.74
N ALA A 293 15.77 -11.31 -12.12
CA ALA A 293 16.17 -10.51 -13.29
C ALA A 293 15.54 -11.01 -14.59
N GLU A 294 15.46 -12.33 -14.80
CA GLU A 294 14.87 -12.91 -16.02
C GLU A 294 13.36 -12.63 -16.12
N LEU A 295 12.62 -12.76 -15.01
CA LEU A 295 11.20 -12.35 -14.99
C LEU A 295 11.06 -10.86 -15.29
N VAL A 296 11.94 -10.01 -14.75
CA VAL A 296 11.94 -8.57 -15.02
C VAL A 296 12.22 -8.26 -16.49
N LYS A 297 13.17 -8.96 -17.14
CA LYS A 297 13.41 -8.85 -18.58
C LYS A 297 12.16 -9.20 -19.38
N LEU A 298 11.50 -10.32 -19.05
CA LEU A 298 10.26 -10.74 -19.71
C LEU A 298 9.14 -9.70 -19.57
N LEU A 299 8.96 -9.14 -18.36
CA LEU A 299 7.95 -8.12 -18.11
C LEU A 299 8.25 -6.82 -18.85
N LEU A 300 9.50 -6.35 -18.83
CA LEU A 300 9.92 -5.17 -19.58
C LEU A 300 9.74 -5.36 -21.09
N ALA A 301 10.15 -6.51 -21.61
CA ALA A 301 9.99 -6.85 -23.02
C ALA A 301 8.52 -6.82 -23.44
N ALA A 302 7.64 -7.42 -22.64
CA ALA A 302 6.20 -7.39 -22.88
C ALA A 302 5.61 -5.96 -22.83
N GLN A 303 6.02 -5.14 -21.85
CA GLN A 303 5.48 -3.79 -21.66
C GLN A 303 5.98 -2.77 -22.68
N HIS A 304 7.19 -2.95 -23.21
CA HIS A 304 7.83 -2.03 -24.17
C HIS A 304 7.86 -2.55 -25.61
N GLY A 305 7.30 -3.73 -25.87
CA GLY A 305 7.29 -4.34 -27.22
C GLY A 305 8.68 -4.76 -27.70
N LEU A 306 9.55 -5.18 -26.78
CA LEU A 306 10.92 -5.63 -27.06
C LEU A 306 10.97 -7.16 -27.10
N ASP A 307 12.07 -7.71 -27.61
CA ASP A 307 12.43 -9.11 -27.43
C ASP A 307 13.27 -9.26 -26.15
N ALA A 308 12.84 -10.12 -25.22
CA ALA A 308 13.52 -10.30 -23.94
C ALA A 308 14.99 -10.75 -24.10
N THR A 309 15.33 -11.47 -25.17
CA THR A 309 16.71 -11.90 -25.43
C THR A 309 17.65 -10.76 -25.85
N THR A 310 17.10 -9.58 -26.15
CA THR A 310 17.90 -8.39 -26.47
C THR A 310 18.39 -7.67 -25.21
N ILE A 311 17.77 -7.95 -24.05
CA ILE A 311 18.12 -7.34 -22.77
C ILE A 311 19.25 -8.15 -22.10
N ASP A 312 20.43 -7.56 -22.01
CA ASP A 312 21.61 -8.16 -21.38
C ASP A 312 21.49 -8.12 -19.85
N GLN A 313 21.41 -6.90 -19.31
CA GLN A 313 21.50 -6.62 -17.88
C GLN A 313 20.41 -5.66 -17.42
N ILE A 314 19.98 -5.88 -16.18
CA ILE A 314 19.08 -4.99 -15.45
C ILE A 314 19.84 -4.40 -14.26
N ASP A 315 19.95 -3.08 -14.22
CA ASP A 315 20.38 -2.35 -13.04
C ASP A 315 19.15 -1.87 -12.26
N PHE A 316 18.88 -2.55 -11.14
CA PHE A 316 17.81 -2.21 -10.20
C PHE A 316 18.03 -0.91 -9.43
N PHE A 317 19.19 -0.26 -9.61
CA PHE A 317 19.63 0.90 -8.85
C PHE A 317 19.99 2.12 -9.70
N ALA A 318 19.99 2.02 -11.03
CA ALA A 318 20.30 3.13 -11.95
C ALA A 318 19.42 4.38 -11.76
N GLY A 319 18.22 4.24 -11.19
CA GLY A 319 17.27 5.33 -10.92
C GLY A 319 17.37 5.97 -9.52
N ARG A 320 18.45 5.73 -8.75
CA ARG A 320 18.56 6.13 -7.33
C ARG A 320 18.81 7.61 -7.04
N ALA A 321 18.72 8.52 -8.01
CA ALA A 321 18.81 9.97 -7.75
C ALA A 321 17.58 10.47 -6.97
N GLY A 322 17.56 10.17 -5.67
CA GLY A 322 16.46 10.41 -4.73
C GLY A 322 15.24 9.60 -5.07
N TYR A 323 14.89 8.59 -4.25
CA TYR A 323 13.73 7.69 -4.40
C TYR A 323 12.58 8.34 -5.17
N GLY A 324 12.66 8.27 -6.50
CA GLY A 324 11.76 8.99 -7.37
C GLY A 324 10.41 8.44 -7.06
N ALA A 325 9.44 9.32 -6.76
CA ALA A 325 8.06 8.92 -6.85
C ALA A 325 7.94 8.13 -8.16
N GLY A 326 7.47 6.89 -8.11
CA GLY A 326 7.28 6.11 -9.34
C GLY A 326 6.66 7.01 -10.40
N VAL A 327 6.88 6.73 -11.67
CA VAL A 327 6.10 7.42 -12.70
C VAL A 327 4.67 6.88 -12.66
N PRO A 328 3.62 7.73 -12.52
CA PRO A 328 2.24 7.25 -12.40
C PRO A 328 1.91 6.29 -13.51
N PRO A 329 1.26 5.14 -13.22
CA PRO A 329 0.55 4.47 -14.29
C PRO A 329 -0.42 5.49 -14.89
N PRO A 330 -0.64 5.48 -16.22
CA PRO A 330 -1.62 6.35 -16.84
C PRO A 330 -2.94 6.26 -16.06
N ARG A 331 -3.57 7.41 -15.76
CA ARG A 331 -4.86 7.45 -15.06
C ARG A 331 -5.80 6.48 -15.76
N LYS A 332 -6.53 5.63 -15.00
CA LYS A 332 -7.70 4.93 -15.54
C LYS A 332 -8.53 5.98 -16.27
N TYR A 333 -8.76 5.77 -17.57
CA TYR A 333 -9.69 6.59 -18.32
C TYR A 333 -10.98 6.67 -17.50
N ARG A 334 -11.43 7.91 -17.23
CA ARG A 334 -12.78 8.17 -16.71
C ARG A 334 -13.80 7.62 -17.69
#